data_AF-A0A497CAX5-F1
#
_entry.id   AF-A0A497CAX5-F1
#
_cell.length_a   1.000
_cell.length_b   1.000
_cell.length_c   1.000
_cell.angle_alpha   90.00
_cell.angle_beta   90.00
_cell.angle_gamma   90.00
#
_symmetry.space_group_name_H-M   'P 1'
#
loop_
_entity.id
_entity.type
_entity.pdbx_description
1 polymer ?
#
loop_
_entity_poly.entity_id
_entity_poly.type
_entity_poly.pdbx_seq_one_letter_code
_entity_poly.pdbx_strand_id
1 'polypeptide(L)'
;MSVFLLLAAIALATLQVVRFSRLRANYPQKLEIAGVPVGGLNRQETAQRLLETYSMPVEMHYGDSIIHMSPSVAGFELDMESMLAAADLERTKQPFWTAFWDFLWGRKTQAASIPLRAGYSEARLRSYLKDEIASRYNKPPTSAQPRAGTVNFEPATYGTELNIEQAILSVERALYSCKDRSATLPRKQTNPARPSLQNLEVLLKQTITSVNKFEGTVGLYLFHLDTLEEIHFAFQNGVEIPVNPDVAFTTASIVKIPIMVSVFRRIEGDEDPEALNLLQKMIIDSGNDPADWVMERVIHPTLAPLAVTDDMQTLGLENTFLAGEFAYGSPLLKKYDTPANQRTDVSTDPDLYNQSTSSDMGMLLSDIYQCAQNEGGTFRAVFPHEITQDECNLMINYLS
;
A
#
# COMPACT_ATOMS: atom_id res chain seq x y z
N MET A 1 3.88 -82.17 -55.62
CA MET A 1 2.93 -81.50 -54.70
C MET A 1 3.57 -81.17 -53.35
N SER A 2 4.22 -82.12 -52.67
CA SER A 2 4.86 -81.90 -51.36
C SER A 2 5.96 -80.80 -51.36
N VAL A 3 6.87 -80.81 -52.34
CA VAL A 3 7.94 -79.79 -52.46
C VAL A 3 7.39 -78.37 -52.67
N PHE A 4 6.32 -78.23 -53.46
CA PHE A 4 5.68 -76.94 -53.74
C PHE A 4 5.02 -76.36 -52.48
N LEU A 5 4.32 -77.19 -51.70
CA LEU A 5 3.72 -76.77 -50.43
C LEU A 5 4.79 -76.34 -49.40
N LEU A 6 5.94 -77.01 -49.40
CA LEU A 6 7.07 -76.69 -48.53
C LEU A 6 7.70 -75.33 -48.89
N LEU A 7 7.91 -75.07 -50.18
CA LEU A 7 8.41 -73.79 -50.67
C LEU A 7 7.42 -72.64 -50.39
N ALA A 8 6.12 -72.87 -50.58
CA ALA A 8 5.09 -71.90 -50.27
C ALA A 8 5.01 -71.57 -48.77
N ALA A 9 5.14 -72.59 -47.90
CA ALA A 9 5.17 -72.41 -46.45
C ALA A 9 6.41 -71.61 -45.99
N ILE A 10 7.59 -71.87 -46.58
CA ILE A 10 8.79 -71.09 -46.31
C ILE A 10 8.60 -69.64 -46.75
N ALA A 11 8.11 -69.40 -47.96
CA ALA A 11 7.87 -68.05 -48.47
C ALA A 11 6.87 -67.27 -47.58
N LEU A 12 5.77 -67.92 -47.17
CA LEU A 12 4.80 -67.36 -46.22
C LEU A 12 5.45 -67.05 -44.86
N ALA A 13 6.25 -67.97 -44.31
CA ALA A 13 6.93 -67.76 -43.04
C ALA A 13 7.92 -66.57 -43.13
N THR A 14 8.69 -66.47 -44.21
CA THR A 14 9.60 -65.33 -44.42
C THR A 14 8.82 -64.02 -44.52
N LEU A 15 7.71 -63.98 -45.25
CA LEU A 15 6.84 -62.81 -45.33
C LEU A 15 6.27 -62.42 -43.96
N GLN A 16 5.82 -63.39 -43.15
CA GLN A 16 5.31 -63.11 -41.82
C GLN A 16 6.40 -62.63 -40.86
N VAL A 17 7.62 -63.18 -40.92
CA VAL A 17 8.76 -62.72 -40.12
C VAL A 17 9.15 -61.29 -40.51
N VAL A 18 9.19 -60.96 -41.81
CA VAL A 18 9.47 -59.58 -42.27
C VAL A 18 8.37 -58.62 -41.80
N ARG A 19 7.09 -59.03 -41.91
CA ARG A 19 5.95 -58.23 -41.44
C ARG A 19 6.01 -58.00 -39.94
N PHE A 20 6.32 -59.03 -39.15
CA PHE A 20 6.48 -58.93 -37.71
C PHE A 20 7.70 -58.09 -37.32
N SER A 21 8.83 -58.23 -38.01
CA SER A 21 10.03 -57.43 -37.79
C SER A 21 9.77 -55.93 -37.99
N ARG A 22 9.04 -55.56 -39.05
CA ARG A 22 8.59 -54.19 -39.28
C ARG A 22 7.63 -53.69 -38.20
N LEU A 23 6.69 -54.53 -37.76
CA LEU A 23 5.78 -54.22 -36.64
C LEU A 23 6.53 -53.99 -35.32
N ARG A 24 7.55 -54.80 -35.03
CA ARG A 24 8.37 -54.73 -33.81
C ARG A 24 9.38 -53.56 -33.82
N ALA A 25 9.63 -52.97 -34.99
CA ALA A 25 10.42 -51.74 -35.11
C ALA A 25 9.68 -50.52 -34.50
N ASN A 26 8.36 -50.59 -34.40
CA ASN A 26 7.51 -49.53 -33.85
C ASN A 26 7.01 -49.88 -32.44
N TYR A 27 6.48 -48.90 -31.72
CA TYR A 27 5.91 -49.12 -30.40
C TYR A 27 4.62 -49.95 -30.44
N PRO A 28 4.32 -50.73 -29.39
CA PRO A 28 3.09 -51.51 -29.31
C PRO A 28 1.83 -50.66 -29.50
N GLN A 29 0.83 -51.19 -30.22
CA GLN A 29 -0.40 -50.47 -30.63
C GLN A 29 -1.17 -49.75 -29.50
N LYS A 30 -1.04 -50.19 -28.25
CA LYS A 30 -1.71 -49.61 -27.07
C LYS A 30 -0.75 -48.94 -26.09
N LEU A 31 0.44 -48.57 -26.55
CA LEU A 31 1.39 -47.82 -25.74
C LEU A 31 0.98 -46.35 -25.67
N GLU A 32 0.93 -45.84 -24.44
CA GLU A 32 0.82 -44.41 -24.15
C GLU A 32 2.09 -43.94 -23.44
N ILE A 33 2.57 -42.75 -23.79
CA ILE A 33 3.61 -42.05 -23.03
C ILE A 33 3.01 -40.74 -22.58
N ALA A 34 3.04 -40.46 -21.27
CA ALA A 34 2.47 -39.26 -20.70
C ALA A 34 0.98 -39.05 -21.09
N GLY A 35 0.21 -40.14 -21.21
CA GLY A 35 -1.19 -40.09 -21.65
C GLY A 35 -1.40 -39.75 -23.14
N VAL A 36 -0.31 -39.63 -23.92
CA VAL A 36 -0.34 -39.47 -25.38
C VAL A 36 -0.26 -40.84 -26.03
N PRO A 37 -1.21 -41.22 -26.91
CA PRO A 37 -1.15 -42.50 -27.62
C PRO A 37 -0.05 -42.47 -28.68
N VAL A 38 0.91 -43.39 -28.56
CA VAL A 38 2.10 -43.47 -29.42
C VAL A 38 2.23 -44.83 -30.12
N GLY A 39 1.23 -45.69 -29.96
CA GLY A 39 1.23 -47.02 -30.57
C GLY A 39 1.35 -46.97 -32.08
N GLY A 40 2.21 -47.84 -32.63
CA GLY A 40 2.49 -47.93 -34.06
C GLY A 40 3.50 -46.90 -34.58
N LEU A 41 3.95 -45.95 -33.76
CA LEU A 41 4.97 -44.97 -34.11
C LEU A 41 6.38 -45.50 -33.83
N ASN A 42 7.36 -45.02 -34.58
CA ASN A 42 8.77 -45.21 -34.25
C ASN A 42 9.24 -44.19 -33.18
N ARG A 43 10.50 -44.29 -32.75
CA ARG A 43 11.07 -43.42 -31.70
C ARG A 43 11.05 -41.94 -32.09
N GLN A 44 11.38 -41.60 -33.34
CA GLN A 44 11.43 -40.22 -33.82
C GLN A 44 10.02 -39.61 -33.96
N GLU A 45 9.09 -40.35 -34.55
CA GLU A 45 7.68 -39.94 -34.66
C GLU A 45 7.03 -39.74 -33.29
N THR A 46 7.35 -40.62 -32.34
CA THR A 46 6.90 -40.51 -30.95
C THR A 46 7.46 -39.25 -30.28
N ALA A 47 8.74 -38.96 -30.48
CA ALA A 47 9.37 -37.76 -29.93
C ALA A 47 8.70 -36.48 -30.44
N GLN A 48 8.45 -36.43 -31.76
CA GLN A 48 7.76 -35.31 -32.39
C GLN A 48 6.33 -35.15 -31.84
N ARG A 49 5.55 -36.24 -31.76
CA ARG A 49 4.17 -36.19 -31.26
C ARG A 49 4.08 -35.72 -29.81
N LEU A 50 5.00 -36.16 -28.95
CA LEU A 50 5.07 -35.71 -27.57
C LEU A 50 5.38 -34.22 -27.48
N LEU A 51 6.35 -33.74 -28.28
CA LEU A 51 6.71 -32.33 -28.35
C LEU A 51 5.55 -31.47 -28.86
N GLU A 52 4.87 -31.88 -29.93
CA GLU A 52 3.68 -31.20 -30.46
C GLU A 52 2.54 -31.12 -29.44
N THR A 53 2.31 -32.19 -28.66
CA THR A 53 1.24 -32.24 -27.67
C THR A 53 1.53 -31.33 -26.47
N TYR A 54 2.75 -31.40 -25.93
CA TYR A 54 3.12 -30.68 -24.71
C TYR A 54 3.61 -29.25 -24.94
N SER A 55 3.88 -28.86 -26.19
CA SER A 55 4.16 -27.46 -26.58
C SER A 55 2.89 -26.63 -26.79
N MET A 56 1.70 -27.25 -26.79
CA MET A 56 0.43 -26.53 -26.87
C MET A 56 0.32 -25.50 -25.73
N PRO A 57 -0.20 -24.29 -26.00
CA PRO A 57 -0.37 -23.26 -24.97
C PRO A 57 -1.24 -23.76 -23.79
N VAL A 58 -0.97 -23.21 -22.61
CA VAL A 58 -1.88 -23.28 -21.47
C VAL A 58 -2.83 -22.09 -21.52
N GLU A 59 -4.13 -22.38 -21.46
CA GLU A 59 -5.18 -21.37 -21.42
C GLU A 59 -5.42 -20.95 -19.95
N MET A 60 -5.07 -19.72 -19.62
CA MET A 60 -5.22 -19.16 -18.28
C MET A 60 -6.42 -18.22 -18.23
N HIS A 61 -7.28 -18.42 -17.23
CA HIS A 61 -8.52 -17.65 -17.04
C HIS A 61 -8.33 -16.68 -15.87
N TYR A 62 -8.32 -15.38 -16.14
CA TYR A 62 -8.25 -14.33 -15.12
C TYR A 62 -9.51 -13.47 -15.16
N GLY A 63 -10.50 -13.79 -14.33
CA GLY A 63 -11.84 -13.21 -14.46
C GLY A 63 -12.43 -13.57 -15.82
N ASP A 64 -12.83 -12.54 -16.59
CA ASP A 64 -13.38 -12.72 -17.95
C ASP A 64 -12.30 -12.75 -19.03
N SER A 65 -11.02 -12.61 -18.66
CA SER A 65 -9.89 -12.60 -19.60
C SER A 65 -9.34 -14.01 -19.82
N ILE A 66 -9.12 -14.36 -21.09
CA ILE A 66 -8.48 -15.61 -21.51
C ILE A 66 -7.07 -15.28 -22.02
N ILE A 67 -6.06 -15.91 -21.45
CA ILE A 67 -4.64 -15.63 -21.70
C ILE A 67 -3.95 -16.92 -22.10
N HIS A 68 -3.24 -16.94 -23.23
CA HIS A 68 -2.50 -18.11 -23.67
C HIS A 68 -1.03 -17.98 -23.30
N MET A 69 -0.49 -18.96 -22.56
CA MET A 69 0.92 -19.03 -22.18
C MET A 69 1.59 -20.20 -22.88
N SER A 70 2.69 -19.96 -23.60
CA SER A 70 3.52 -21.05 -24.10
C SER A 70 4.26 -21.74 -22.94
N PRO A 71 4.32 -23.08 -22.89
CA PRO A 71 5.02 -23.81 -21.83
C PRO A 71 6.50 -23.43 -21.67
N SER A 72 7.15 -23.00 -22.75
CA SER A 72 8.54 -22.55 -22.74
C SER A 72 8.78 -21.30 -21.89
N VAL A 73 7.75 -20.47 -21.67
CA VAL A 73 7.81 -19.29 -20.79
C VAL A 73 8.10 -19.71 -19.34
N ALA A 74 7.47 -20.80 -18.88
CA ALA A 74 7.74 -21.40 -17.57
C ALA A 74 9.01 -22.27 -17.56
N GLY A 75 9.73 -22.37 -18.69
CA GLY A 75 10.83 -23.32 -18.85
C GLY A 75 10.38 -24.77 -18.74
N PHE A 76 9.16 -25.09 -19.19
CA PHE A 76 8.64 -26.46 -19.18
C PHE A 76 9.36 -27.32 -20.22
N GLU A 77 10.01 -28.38 -19.76
CA GLU A 77 10.80 -29.29 -20.58
C GLU A 77 10.48 -30.75 -20.26
N LEU A 78 10.38 -31.56 -21.31
CA LEU A 78 10.17 -33.00 -21.21
C LEU A 78 11.51 -33.73 -21.06
N ASP A 79 11.59 -34.69 -20.13
CA ASP A 79 12.69 -35.66 -20.09
C ASP A 79 12.45 -36.76 -21.13
N MET A 80 12.62 -36.35 -22.39
CA MET A 80 12.35 -37.17 -23.57
C MET A 80 13.18 -38.45 -23.59
N GLU A 81 14.47 -38.35 -23.28
CA GLU A 81 15.37 -39.50 -23.30
C GLU A 81 14.94 -40.57 -22.29
N SER A 82 14.61 -40.18 -21.05
CA SER A 82 14.10 -41.14 -20.06
C SER A 82 12.78 -41.78 -20.49
N MET A 83 11.84 -40.98 -21.00
CA MET A 83 10.52 -41.51 -21.41
C MET A 83 10.63 -42.45 -22.62
N LEU A 84 11.43 -42.10 -23.63
CA LEU A 84 11.64 -42.95 -24.81
C LEU A 84 12.43 -44.21 -24.47
N ALA A 85 13.43 -44.13 -23.59
CA ALA A 85 14.17 -45.30 -23.11
C ALA A 85 13.26 -46.28 -22.36
N ALA A 86 12.36 -45.78 -21.49
CA ALA A 86 11.37 -46.60 -20.81
C ALA A 86 10.38 -47.24 -21.79
N ALA A 87 9.95 -46.51 -22.82
CA ALA A 87 9.12 -47.05 -23.90
C ALA A 87 9.84 -48.13 -24.72
N ASP A 88 11.14 -47.95 -25.00
CA ASP A 88 11.97 -48.94 -25.71
C ASP A 88 12.16 -50.23 -24.90
N LEU A 89 12.27 -50.12 -23.57
CA LEU A 89 12.30 -51.28 -22.67
C LEU A 89 10.99 -52.07 -22.77
N GLU A 90 9.84 -51.39 -22.73
CA GLU A 90 8.54 -52.05 -22.85
C GLU A 90 8.36 -52.71 -24.23
N ARG A 91 8.86 -52.08 -25.31
CA ARG A 91 8.90 -52.64 -26.67
C ARG A 91 9.73 -53.92 -26.76
N THR A 92 10.81 -54.03 -25.99
CA THR A 92 11.77 -55.14 -26.06
C THR A 92 11.64 -56.19 -24.95
N LYS A 93 10.70 -55.99 -24.02
CA LYS A 93 10.45 -56.83 -22.84
C LYS A 93 10.20 -58.31 -23.15
N GLN A 94 9.52 -58.62 -24.26
CA GLN A 94 9.27 -60.01 -24.67
C GLN A 94 10.32 -60.52 -25.68
N PRO A 95 10.84 -61.75 -25.51
CA PRO A 95 11.73 -62.38 -26.50
C PRO A 95 11.14 -62.41 -27.91
N PHE A 96 12.00 -62.37 -28.93
CA PHE A 96 11.59 -62.27 -30.34
C PHE A 96 10.59 -63.35 -30.76
N TRP A 97 10.94 -64.61 -30.53
CA TRP A 97 10.16 -65.75 -30.99
C TRP A 97 8.83 -65.90 -30.26
N THR A 98 8.77 -65.60 -28.96
CA THR A 98 7.53 -65.64 -28.18
C THR A 98 6.52 -64.62 -28.72
N ALA A 99 6.97 -63.38 -28.93
CA ALA A 99 6.12 -62.33 -29.47
C ALA A 99 5.71 -62.58 -30.94
N PHE A 100 6.57 -63.23 -31.75
CA PHE A 100 6.24 -63.63 -33.12
C PHE A 100 5.09 -64.65 -33.16
N TRP A 101 5.14 -65.64 -32.27
CA TRP A 101 4.08 -66.63 -32.12
C TRP A 101 2.78 -66.00 -31.61
N ASP A 102 2.85 -65.11 -30.63
CA ASP A 102 1.69 -64.37 -30.14
C ASP A 102 1.05 -63.51 -31.25
N PHE A 103 1.87 -62.92 -32.14
CA PHE A 103 1.41 -62.21 -33.34
C PHE A 103 0.67 -63.13 -34.32
N LEU A 104 1.23 -64.30 -34.64
CA LEU A 104 0.60 -65.27 -35.56
C LEU A 104 -0.75 -65.78 -35.02
N TRP A 105 -0.87 -65.96 -33.71
CA TRP A 105 -2.11 -66.42 -33.06
C TRP A 105 -3.06 -65.29 -32.66
N GLY A 106 -2.76 -64.03 -33.02
CA GLY A 106 -3.64 -62.89 -32.75
C GLY A 106 -3.88 -62.64 -31.26
N ARG A 107 -2.93 -62.98 -30.39
CA ARG A 107 -3.05 -62.74 -28.95
C ARG A 107 -2.97 -61.25 -28.65
N LYS A 108 -3.83 -60.79 -27.74
CA LYS A 108 -3.93 -59.36 -27.40
C LYS A 108 -2.69 -58.93 -26.60
N THR A 109 -2.00 -57.90 -27.08
CA THR A 109 -0.95 -57.20 -26.33
C THR A 109 -1.57 -56.37 -25.20
N GLN A 110 -0.91 -56.40 -24.04
CA GLN A 110 -1.33 -55.63 -22.87
C GLN A 110 -1.09 -54.14 -23.11
N ALA A 111 -2.00 -53.29 -22.63
CA ALA A 111 -1.79 -51.85 -22.64
C ALA A 111 -0.68 -51.52 -21.63
N ALA A 112 0.26 -50.67 -22.05
CA ALA A 112 1.32 -50.17 -21.19
C ALA A 112 1.31 -48.65 -21.24
N SER A 113 1.63 -48.01 -20.11
CA SER A 113 1.68 -46.56 -20.01
C SER A 113 2.98 -46.15 -19.33
N ILE A 114 3.73 -45.26 -19.98
CA ILE A 114 4.93 -44.63 -19.41
C ILE A 114 4.49 -43.29 -18.80
N PRO A 115 4.76 -43.04 -17.51
CA PRO A 115 4.37 -41.79 -16.87
C PRO A 115 5.12 -40.59 -17.45
N LEU A 116 4.50 -39.40 -17.37
CA LEU A 116 5.14 -38.15 -17.74
C LEU A 116 6.37 -37.89 -16.85
N ARG A 117 7.49 -37.55 -17.47
CA ARG A 117 8.64 -36.96 -16.81
C ARG A 117 8.93 -35.61 -17.44
N ALA A 118 8.75 -34.55 -16.65
CA ALA A 118 8.96 -33.18 -17.07
C ALA A 118 9.34 -32.32 -15.87
N GLY A 119 10.03 -31.22 -16.15
CA GLY A 119 10.34 -30.18 -15.19
C GLY A 119 9.91 -28.82 -15.71
N TYR A 120 9.77 -27.86 -14.80
CA TYR A 120 9.60 -26.45 -15.13
C TYR A 120 10.33 -25.58 -14.12
N SER A 121 10.50 -24.29 -14.44
CA SER A 121 11.06 -23.31 -13.52
C SER A 121 9.94 -22.50 -12.87
N GLU A 122 9.67 -22.78 -11.60
CA GLU A 122 8.72 -22.00 -10.80
C GLU A 122 9.10 -20.51 -10.77
N ALA A 123 10.39 -20.19 -10.67
CA ALA A 123 10.87 -18.82 -10.67
C ALA A 123 10.51 -18.07 -11.97
N ARG A 124 10.61 -18.74 -13.13
CA ARG A 124 10.21 -18.14 -14.42
C ARG A 124 8.69 -17.97 -14.51
N LEU A 125 7.92 -18.97 -14.11
CA LEU A 125 6.46 -18.88 -14.07
C LEU A 125 5.99 -17.75 -13.15
N ARG A 126 6.57 -17.65 -11.95
CA ARG A 126 6.31 -16.59 -10.98
C ARG A 126 6.60 -15.21 -11.54
N SER A 127 7.75 -15.05 -12.22
CA SER A 127 8.13 -13.79 -12.86
C SER A 127 7.13 -13.42 -13.97
N TYR A 128 6.75 -14.38 -14.83
CA TYR A 128 5.73 -14.15 -15.84
C TYR A 128 4.37 -13.76 -15.25
N LEU A 129 3.90 -14.47 -14.24
CA LEU A 129 2.65 -14.16 -13.55
C LEU A 129 2.67 -12.78 -12.88
N LYS A 130 3.82 -12.35 -12.35
CA LYS A 130 3.98 -11.04 -11.71
C LYS A 130 4.13 -9.90 -12.73
N ASP A 131 5.03 -10.07 -13.69
CA ASP A 131 5.53 -8.97 -14.51
C ASP A 131 4.70 -8.79 -15.78
N GLU A 132 4.07 -9.86 -16.29
CA GLU A 132 3.23 -9.81 -17.50
C GLU A 132 1.74 -9.88 -17.19
N ILE A 133 1.33 -10.75 -16.26
CA ILE A 133 -0.10 -10.95 -15.97
C ILE A 133 -0.59 -9.95 -14.91
N ALA A 134 -0.01 -9.98 -13.72
CA ALA A 134 -0.45 -9.12 -12.62
C ALA A 134 -0.33 -7.63 -12.98
N SER A 135 0.74 -7.21 -13.67
CA SER A 135 0.94 -5.82 -14.10
C SER A 135 -0.15 -5.30 -15.05
N ARG A 136 -0.75 -6.16 -15.87
CA ARG A 136 -1.75 -5.77 -16.89
C ARG A 136 -3.18 -5.96 -16.44
N TYR A 137 -3.44 -6.97 -15.62
CA TYR A 137 -4.80 -7.40 -15.30
C TYR A 137 -5.23 -7.09 -13.87
N ASN A 138 -4.29 -6.83 -12.96
CA ASN A 138 -4.68 -6.37 -11.62
C ASN A 138 -5.37 -5.01 -11.72
N LYS A 139 -6.38 -4.82 -10.89
CA LYS A 139 -7.08 -3.54 -10.75
C LYS A 139 -6.64 -2.95 -9.42
N PRO A 140 -5.84 -1.87 -9.39
CA PRO A 140 -5.47 -1.25 -8.13
C PRO A 140 -6.72 -0.69 -7.43
N PRO A 141 -6.76 -0.70 -6.09
CA PRO A 141 -7.83 -0.04 -5.37
C PRO A 141 -7.72 1.48 -5.54
N THR A 142 -8.83 2.20 -5.42
CA THR A 142 -8.83 3.67 -5.37
C THR A 142 -9.27 4.15 -4.00
N SER A 143 -8.51 5.07 -3.40
CA SER A 143 -8.93 5.75 -2.17
C SER A 143 -10.19 6.59 -2.40
N ALA A 144 -10.90 6.91 -1.32
CA ALA A 144 -12.02 7.84 -1.39
C ALA A 144 -11.54 9.23 -1.84
N GLN A 145 -12.31 9.86 -2.71
CA GLN A 145 -11.99 11.15 -3.34
C GLN A 145 -13.03 12.20 -2.96
N PRO A 146 -12.67 13.48 -2.76
CA PRO A 146 -13.65 14.50 -2.44
C PRO A 146 -14.66 14.65 -3.59
N ARG A 147 -15.96 14.62 -3.27
CA ARG A 147 -17.03 14.86 -4.26
C ARG A 147 -17.16 16.36 -4.49
N ALA A 148 -16.91 16.79 -5.72
CA ALA A 148 -16.95 18.20 -6.12
C ALA A 148 -18.29 18.87 -5.78
N GLY A 149 -18.21 20.07 -5.20
CA GLY A 149 -19.38 20.88 -4.82
C GLY A 149 -20.13 20.36 -3.60
N THR A 150 -19.54 19.47 -2.81
CA THR A 150 -20.16 18.90 -1.60
C THR A 150 -19.14 18.76 -0.47
N VAL A 151 -19.63 18.48 0.74
CA VAL A 151 -18.80 18.15 1.92
C VAL A 151 -18.53 16.65 2.06
N ASN A 152 -18.83 15.85 1.03
CA ASN A 152 -18.77 14.39 1.07
C ASN A 152 -17.59 13.85 0.25
N PHE A 153 -17.21 12.60 0.53
CA PHE A 153 -16.33 11.83 -0.33
C PHE A 153 -17.15 10.93 -1.28
N GLU A 154 -16.65 10.73 -2.51
CA GLU A 154 -16.93 9.55 -3.29
C GLU A 154 -16.32 8.31 -2.61
N PRO A 155 -17.07 7.21 -2.51
CA PRO A 155 -16.60 6.01 -1.83
C PRO A 155 -15.37 5.43 -2.51
N ALA A 156 -14.49 4.84 -1.69
CA ALA A 156 -13.32 4.12 -2.17
C ALA A 156 -13.74 2.86 -2.96
N THR A 157 -12.90 2.44 -3.91
CA THR A 157 -13.13 1.19 -4.65
C THR A 157 -12.09 0.15 -4.27
N TYR A 158 -12.54 -1.08 -4.05
CA TYR A 158 -11.66 -2.20 -3.78
C TYR A 158 -10.93 -2.62 -5.06
N GLY A 159 -9.67 -2.99 -4.89
CA GLY A 159 -8.85 -3.51 -5.96
C GLY A 159 -8.91 -5.04 -6.02
N THR A 160 -8.29 -5.59 -7.04
CA THR A 160 -8.19 -7.02 -7.28
C THR A 160 -6.79 -7.33 -7.77
N GLU A 161 -6.15 -8.30 -7.12
CA GLU A 161 -4.78 -8.70 -7.39
C GLU A 161 -4.71 -10.21 -7.63
N LEU A 162 -3.85 -10.65 -8.54
CA LEU A 162 -3.54 -12.05 -8.75
C LEU A 162 -2.97 -12.69 -7.47
N ASN A 163 -3.52 -13.84 -7.06
CA ASN A 163 -2.88 -14.67 -6.05
C ASN A 163 -1.85 -15.58 -6.72
N ILE A 164 -0.59 -15.13 -6.76
CA ILE A 164 0.50 -15.78 -7.47
C ILE A 164 0.75 -17.21 -6.95
N GLU A 165 0.75 -17.42 -5.63
CA GLU A 165 1.03 -18.75 -5.05
C GLU A 165 0.02 -19.80 -5.50
N GLN A 166 -1.27 -19.46 -5.45
CA GLN A 166 -2.31 -20.39 -5.90
C GLN A 166 -2.38 -20.50 -7.43
N ALA A 167 -2.04 -19.43 -8.15
CA ALA A 167 -1.95 -19.44 -9.61
C ALA A 167 -0.88 -20.42 -10.12
N ILE A 168 0.29 -20.46 -9.49
CA ILE A 168 1.38 -21.40 -9.83
C ILE A 168 0.86 -22.83 -9.79
N LEU A 169 0.19 -23.22 -8.70
CA LEU A 169 -0.38 -24.58 -8.54
C LEU A 169 -1.43 -24.91 -9.61
N SER A 170 -2.20 -23.93 -10.08
CA SER A 170 -3.17 -24.16 -11.15
C SER A 170 -2.51 -24.29 -12.52
N VAL A 171 -1.52 -23.46 -12.81
CA VAL A 171 -0.79 -23.49 -14.08
C VAL A 171 0.07 -24.74 -14.19
N GLU A 172 0.70 -25.17 -13.09
CA GLU A 172 1.45 -26.42 -13.04
C GLU A 172 0.58 -27.62 -13.43
N ARG A 173 -0.60 -27.76 -12.85
CA ARG A 173 -1.54 -28.85 -13.22
C ARG A 173 -1.86 -28.86 -14.72
N ALA A 174 -2.05 -27.68 -15.31
CA ALA A 174 -2.31 -27.54 -16.74
C ALA A 174 -1.07 -27.85 -17.61
N LEU A 175 0.14 -27.48 -17.17
CA LEU A 175 1.40 -27.79 -17.86
C LEU A 175 1.62 -29.32 -17.96
N TYR A 176 1.37 -30.05 -16.87
CA TYR A 176 1.55 -31.50 -16.78
C TYR A 176 0.41 -32.32 -17.41
N SER A 177 -0.59 -31.66 -18.01
CA SER A 177 -1.76 -32.30 -18.62
C SER A 177 -1.72 -32.21 -20.14
N CYS A 178 -1.98 -33.32 -20.83
CA CYS A 178 -2.13 -33.36 -22.30
C CYS A 178 -3.58 -33.22 -22.78
N LYS A 179 -4.56 -33.13 -21.85
CA LYS A 179 -6.00 -33.09 -22.15
C LYS A 179 -6.66 -31.84 -21.60
N ASP A 180 -6.36 -31.51 -20.36
CA ASP A 180 -6.89 -30.35 -19.64
C ASP A 180 -5.79 -29.32 -19.45
N ARG A 181 -5.63 -28.43 -20.45
CA ARG A 181 -4.62 -27.37 -20.48
C ARG A 181 -5.21 -26.02 -20.10
N SER A 182 -6.19 -26.01 -19.20
CA SER A 182 -6.80 -24.80 -18.66
C SER A 182 -6.42 -24.57 -17.21
N ALA A 183 -6.18 -23.32 -16.83
CA ALA A 183 -5.85 -22.92 -15.47
C ALA A 183 -6.65 -21.66 -15.06
N THR A 184 -7.46 -21.77 -14.01
CA THR A 184 -8.11 -20.61 -13.40
C THR A 184 -7.12 -19.89 -12.49
N LEU A 185 -6.92 -18.60 -12.74
CA LEU A 185 -6.04 -17.73 -11.97
C LEU A 185 -6.83 -17.08 -10.82
N PRO A 186 -6.56 -17.47 -9.55
CA PRO A 186 -7.29 -16.95 -8.41
C PRO A 186 -6.93 -15.50 -8.13
N ARG A 187 -7.91 -14.76 -7.60
CA ARG A 187 -7.80 -13.34 -7.29
C ARG A 187 -7.99 -13.12 -5.80
N LYS A 188 -7.22 -12.21 -5.22
CA LYS A 188 -7.43 -11.66 -3.88
C LYS A 188 -7.92 -10.22 -3.99
N GLN A 189 -8.77 -9.83 -3.04
CA GLN A 189 -9.22 -8.45 -2.92
C GLN A 189 -8.14 -7.63 -2.23
N THR A 190 -7.91 -6.40 -2.70
CA THR A 190 -6.99 -5.45 -2.06
C THR A 190 -7.77 -4.26 -1.53
N ASN A 191 -7.48 -3.86 -0.30
CA ASN A 191 -8.16 -2.74 0.35
C ASN A 191 -7.67 -1.39 -0.19
N PRO A 192 -8.56 -0.41 -0.34
CA PRO A 192 -8.16 0.95 -0.64
C PRO A 192 -7.38 1.59 0.51
N ALA A 193 -6.43 2.44 0.14
CA ALA A 193 -5.75 3.32 1.08
C ALA A 193 -6.74 4.35 1.64
N ARG A 194 -6.41 4.91 2.82
CA ARG A 194 -7.09 6.09 3.34
C ARG A 194 -6.92 7.27 2.36
N PRO A 195 -7.87 8.22 2.29
CA PRO A 195 -7.68 9.45 1.54
C PRO A 195 -6.38 10.16 1.94
N SER A 196 -5.67 10.74 0.98
CA SER A 196 -4.47 11.53 1.25
C SER A 196 -4.82 12.84 1.96
N LEU A 197 -3.83 13.46 2.61
CA LEU A 197 -3.99 14.78 3.22
C LEU A 197 -4.35 15.85 2.16
N GLN A 198 -3.82 15.72 0.93
CA GLN A 198 -4.19 16.55 -0.22
C GLN A 198 -5.70 16.46 -0.55
N ASN A 199 -6.29 15.27 -0.46
CA ASN A 199 -7.73 15.09 -0.69
C ASN A 199 -8.55 15.78 0.41
N LEU A 200 -8.06 15.78 1.65
CA LEU A 200 -8.66 16.52 2.75
C LEU A 200 -8.54 18.03 2.51
N GLU A 201 -7.38 18.53 2.09
CA GLU A 201 -7.21 19.95 1.75
C GLU A 201 -8.20 20.40 0.68
N VAL A 202 -8.35 19.63 -0.41
CA VAL A 202 -9.33 19.92 -1.46
C VAL A 202 -10.75 19.98 -0.89
N LEU A 203 -11.10 19.03 -0.01
CA LEU A 203 -12.40 19.02 0.66
C LEU A 203 -12.62 20.26 1.54
N LEU A 204 -11.63 20.66 2.34
CA LEU A 204 -11.68 21.83 3.21
C LEU A 204 -11.84 23.11 2.38
N LYS A 205 -11.00 23.29 1.35
CA LYS A 205 -11.06 24.43 0.43
C LYS A 205 -12.43 24.55 -0.23
N GLN A 206 -12.94 23.47 -0.85
CA GLN A 206 -14.26 23.53 -1.49
C GLN A 206 -15.41 23.76 -0.49
N THR A 207 -15.28 23.26 0.74
CA THR A 207 -16.30 23.45 1.78
C THR A 207 -16.41 24.93 2.13
N ILE A 208 -15.27 25.61 2.29
CA ILE A 208 -15.20 27.05 2.58
C ILE A 208 -15.70 27.87 1.38
N THR A 209 -15.15 27.64 0.19
CA THR A 209 -15.33 28.54 -0.96
C THR A 209 -16.55 28.21 -1.82
N SER A 210 -16.80 26.94 -2.11
CA SER A 210 -17.78 26.53 -3.12
C SER A 210 -19.12 26.14 -2.51
N VAL A 211 -19.09 25.43 -1.37
CA VAL A 211 -20.30 24.96 -0.67
C VAL A 211 -20.88 26.07 0.20
N ASN A 212 -20.09 26.58 1.15
CA ASN A 212 -20.57 27.61 2.09
C ASN A 212 -20.44 29.03 1.54
N LYS A 213 -19.56 29.25 0.54
CA LYS A 213 -19.28 30.57 -0.03
C LYS A 213 -18.96 31.61 1.05
N PHE A 214 -18.09 31.22 1.98
CA PHE A 214 -17.70 32.10 3.07
C PHE A 214 -16.91 33.30 2.53
N GLU A 215 -17.44 34.50 2.74
CA GLU A 215 -16.87 35.76 2.24
C GLU A 215 -15.90 36.42 3.23
N GLY A 216 -15.67 35.83 4.41
CA GLY A 216 -14.70 36.36 5.38
C GLY A 216 -13.24 35.99 5.07
N THR A 217 -12.38 36.29 6.03
CA THR A 217 -10.98 35.83 6.05
C THR A 217 -10.87 34.52 6.82
N VAL A 218 -10.16 33.54 6.27
CA VAL A 218 -9.88 32.24 6.90
C VAL A 218 -8.37 32.02 6.87
N GLY A 219 -7.78 31.68 8.02
CA GLY A 219 -6.46 31.05 8.09
C GLY A 219 -6.65 29.64 8.63
N LEU A 220 -6.10 28.63 7.94
CA LEU A 220 -6.18 27.25 8.36
C LEU A 220 -4.79 26.63 8.35
N TYR A 221 -4.38 26.11 9.50
CA TYR A 221 -3.20 25.30 9.66
C TYR A 221 -3.60 23.99 10.34
N LEU A 222 -3.16 22.87 9.76
CA LEU A 222 -3.34 21.53 10.29
C LEU A 222 -2.01 20.80 10.17
N PHE A 223 -1.57 20.17 11.26
CA PHE A 223 -0.34 19.40 11.31
C PHE A 223 -0.64 17.97 11.74
N HIS A 224 -0.24 16.99 10.91
CA HIS A 224 -0.43 15.59 11.22
C HIS A 224 0.73 15.06 12.07
N LEU A 225 0.49 14.79 13.36
CA LEU A 225 1.53 14.47 14.33
C LEU A 225 2.33 13.20 14.00
N ASP A 226 1.72 12.18 13.38
CA ASP A 226 2.44 10.93 13.02
C ASP A 226 3.27 11.04 11.73
N THR A 227 2.78 11.73 10.70
CA THR A 227 3.42 11.79 9.37
C THR A 227 4.22 13.08 9.15
N LEU A 228 4.04 14.07 10.02
CA LEU A 228 4.60 15.42 9.93
C LEU A 228 4.18 16.16 8.65
N GLU A 229 3.09 15.73 8.02
CA GLU A 229 2.48 16.42 6.88
C GLU A 229 1.60 17.58 7.35
N GLU A 230 1.59 18.67 6.58
CA GLU A 230 0.82 19.88 6.88
C GLU A 230 -0.24 20.19 5.82
N ILE A 231 -1.34 20.79 6.25
CA ILE A 231 -2.23 21.57 5.40
C ILE A 231 -2.16 23.01 5.91
N HIS A 232 -1.74 23.94 5.04
CA HIS A 232 -1.70 25.35 5.39
C HIS A 232 -2.18 26.21 4.22
N PHE A 233 -3.30 26.91 4.42
CA PHE A 233 -3.83 27.85 3.44
C PHE A 233 -4.63 28.97 4.10
N ALA A 234 -4.82 30.07 3.37
CA ALA A 234 -5.68 31.16 3.78
C ALA A 234 -6.58 31.63 2.63
N PHE A 235 -7.76 32.14 2.98
CA PHE A 235 -8.70 32.76 2.06
C PHE A 235 -9.09 34.15 2.54
N GLN A 236 -9.37 35.05 1.61
CA GLN A 236 -10.11 36.28 1.88
C GLN A 236 -11.16 36.48 0.77
N ASN A 237 -12.41 36.73 1.15
CA ASN A 237 -13.52 36.91 0.19
C ASN A 237 -13.62 35.75 -0.83
N GLY A 238 -13.37 34.51 -0.37
CA GLY A 238 -13.39 33.31 -1.21
C GLY A 238 -12.20 33.14 -2.17
N VAL A 239 -11.20 34.01 -2.12
CA VAL A 239 -9.98 33.94 -2.93
C VAL A 239 -8.81 33.46 -2.07
N GLU A 240 -8.06 32.46 -2.55
CA GLU A 240 -6.88 31.95 -1.84
C GLU A 240 -5.78 33.03 -1.83
N ILE A 241 -5.17 33.25 -0.66
CA ILE A 241 -4.11 34.24 -0.45
C ILE A 241 -2.83 33.57 0.08
N PRO A 242 -1.64 34.17 -0.11
CA PRO A 242 -0.41 33.62 0.43
C PRO A 242 -0.42 33.55 1.97
N VAL A 243 0.27 32.53 2.50
CA VAL A 243 0.48 32.28 3.94
C VAL A 243 1.94 32.50 4.38
N ASN A 244 2.77 33.11 3.54
CA ASN A 244 4.12 33.49 3.89
C ASN A 244 4.43 34.92 3.40
N PRO A 245 4.41 35.94 4.28
CA PRO A 245 4.06 35.87 5.70
C PRO A 245 2.61 35.42 5.96
N ASP A 246 2.31 34.79 7.10
CA ASP A 246 0.96 34.30 7.43
C ASP A 246 -0.02 35.47 7.72
N VAL A 247 -1.30 35.19 7.98
CA VAL A 247 -2.35 36.18 8.27
C VAL A 247 -2.43 36.39 9.79
N ALA A 248 -2.25 37.63 10.24
CA ALA A 248 -2.42 37.98 11.65
C ALA A 248 -3.92 38.01 12.02
N PHE A 249 -4.26 37.44 13.18
CA PHE A 249 -5.59 37.50 13.78
C PHE A 249 -5.50 37.95 15.24
N THR A 250 -6.53 38.63 15.73
CA THR A 250 -6.76 38.77 17.18
C THR A 250 -6.90 37.39 17.79
N THR A 251 -6.12 37.08 18.82
CA THR A 251 -6.19 35.78 19.50
C THR A 251 -7.33 35.70 20.49
N ALA A 252 -7.77 36.83 21.06
CA ALA A 252 -8.76 36.88 22.13
C ALA A 252 -8.39 35.86 23.22
N SER A 253 -9.29 34.94 23.61
CA SER A 253 -8.98 33.93 24.62
C SER A 253 -7.93 32.88 24.21
N ILE A 254 -7.61 32.74 22.91
CA ILE A 254 -6.61 31.76 22.45
C ILE A 254 -5.20 32.12 22.98
N VAL A 255 -4.93 33.41 23.25
CA VAL A 255 -3.63 33.86 23.81
C VAL A 255 -3.33 33.26 25.19
N LYS A 256 -4.35 32.73 25.88
CA LYS A 256 -4.18 32.02 27.16
C LYS A 256 -3.36 30.74 27.02
N ILE A 257 -3.24 30.18 25.81
CA ILE A 257 -2.35 29.04 25.54
C ILE A 257 -0.87 29.46 25.66
N PRO A 258 -0.38 30.51 24.94
CA PRO A 258 0.91 31.13 25.21
C PRO A 258 1.16 31.51 26.67
N ILE A 259 0.15 32.08 27.35
CA ILE A 259 0.25 32.42 28.78
C ILE A 259 0.51 31.16 29.61
N MET A 260 -0.29 30.10 29.42
CA MET A 260 -0.14 28.84 30.13
C MET A 260 1.27 28.25 29.95
N VAL A 261 1.78 28.22 28.72
CA VAL A 261 3.16 27.74 28.43
C VAL A 261 4.19 28.58 29.20
N SER A 262 4.05 29.89 29.18
CA SER A 262 4.98 30.82 29.86
C SER A 262 4.91 30.72 31.39
N VAL A 263 3.74 30.40 31.95
CA VAL A 263 3.56 30.13 33.39
C VAL A 263 4.22 28.81 33.76
N PHE A 264 3.95 27.73 33.03
CA PHE A 264 4.56 26.42 33.31
C PHE A 264 6.08 26.42 33.15
N ARG A 265 6.62 27.26 32.25
CA ARG A 265 8.07 27.50 32.16
C ARG A 265 8.70 28.01 33.46
N ARG A 266 7.90 28.64 34.34
CA ARG A 266 8.37 29.36 35.53
C ARG A 266 7.79 28.82 36.84
N ILE A 267 6.84 27.88 36.78
CA ILE A 267 6.32 27.23 37.98
C ILE A 267 7.26 26.07 38.37
N GLU A 268 7.47 25.87 39.66
CA GLU A 268 8.22 24.70 40.16
C GLU A 268 7.24 23.55 40.43
N GLY A 269 6.63 22.98 39.36
CA GLY A 269 5.70 21.85 39.47
C GLY A 269 4.48 22.08 40.38
N ASP A 270 4.11 21.07 41.18
CA ASP A 270 2.95 21.07 42.09
C ASP A 270 3.12 21.99 43.33
N GLU A 271 4.21 22.76 43.41
CA GLU A 271 4.53 23.56 44.60
C GLU A 271 3.72 24.88 44.71
N ASP A 272 2.94 25.23 43.68
CA ASP A 272 2.01 26.38 43.72
C ASP A 272 0.55 26.01 43.35
N PRO A 273 -0.22 25.46 44.31
CA PRO A 273 -1.61 25.06 44.09
C PRO A 273 -2.53 26.21 43.66
N GLU A 274 -2.22 27.46 44.06
CA GLU A 274 -3.03 28.60 43.64
C GLU A 274 -2.76 28.94 42.19
N ALA A 275 -1.51 28.91 41.73
CA ALA A 275 -1.19 29.09 40.31
C ALA A 275 -1.86 28.02 39.44
N LEU A 276 -1.86 26.75 39.87
CA LEU A 276 -2.56 25.67 39.17
C LEU A 276 -4.09 25.90 39.11
N ASN A 277 -4.69 26.34 40.22
CA ASN A 277 -6.12 26.72 40.26
C ASN A 277 -6.45 27.90 39.33
N LEU A 278 -5.56 28.90 39.25
CA LEU A 278 -5.73 30.03 38.35
C LEU A 278 -5.54 29.62 36.88
N LEU A 279 -4.56 28.77 36.56
CA LEU A 279 -4.39 28.19 35.23
C LEU A 279 -5.64 27.42 34.79
N GLN A 280 -6.20 26.60 35.68
CA GLN A 280 -7.42 25.86 35.40
C GLN A 280 -8.58 26.81 35.08
N LYS A 281 -8.83 27.84 35.90
CA LYS A 281 -9.87 28.85 35.64
C LYS A 281 -9.61 29.68 34.39
N MET A 282 -8.34 29.97 34.09
CA MET A 282 -7.94 30.68 32.88
C MET A 282 -8.26 29.87 31.63
N ILE A 283 -7.91 28.58 31.60
CA ILE A 283 -8.07 27.75 30.40
C ILE A 283 -9.50 27.19 30.28
N ILE A 284 -10.02 26.56 31.33
CA ILE A 284 -11.31 25.86 31.28
C ILE A 284 -12.47 26.85 31.28
N ASP A 285 -12.47 27.83 32.20
CA ASP A 285 -13.55 28.82 32.29
C ASP A 285 -13.31 30.03 31.37
N SER A 286 -12.17 30.05 30.67
CA SER A 286 -11.73 31.18 29.85
C SER A 286 -11.65 32.50 30.63
N GLY A 287 -11.38 32.46 31.93
CA GLY A 287 -11.38 33.64 32.80
C GLY A 287 -10.28 34.66 32.44
N ASN A 288 -10.64 35.94 32.35
CA ASN A 288 -9.67 37.03 32.14
C ASN A 288 -8.93 37.39 33.43
N ASP A 289 -9.66 37.63 34.54
CA ASP A 289 -9.01 37.96 35.82
C ASP A 289 -8.04 36.86 36.29
N PRO A 290 -8.37 35.55 36.19
CA PRO A 290 -7.40 34.49 36.49
C PRO A 290 -6.15 34.51 35.59
N ALA A 291 -6.29 34.94 34.33
CA ALA A 291 -5.16 35.05 33.41
C ALA A 291 -4.19 36.15 33.86
N ASP A 292 -4.71 37.33 34.22
CA ASP A 292 -3.91 38.42 34.76
C ASP A 292 -3.27 38.01 36.09
N TRP A 293 -4.05 37.45 37.03
CA TRP A 293 -3.53 37.06 38.35
C TRP A 293 -2.45 35.99 38.31
N VAL A 294 -2.56 34.99 37.42
CA VAL A 294 -1.51 33.96 37.31
C VAL A 294 -0.24 34.51 36.68
N MET A 295 -0.38 35.39 35.68
CA MET A 295 0.73 36.09 35.06
C MET A 295 1.47 36.99 36.07
N GLU A 296 0.74 37.76 36.85
CA GLU A 296 1.28 38.63 37.91
C GLU A 296 2.03 37.82 38.99
N ARG A 297 1.44 36.69 39.38
CA ARG A 297 1.96 35.81 40.43
C ARG A 297 3.24 35.09 40.02
N VAL A 298 3.27 34.54 38.81
CA VAL A 298 4.32 33.59 38.39
C VAL A 298 5.38 34.24 37.50
N ILE A 299 5.01 35.25 36.69
CA ILE A 299 5.89 35.81 35.66
C ILE A 299 6.42 37.18 36.10
N HIS A 300 5.54 38.18 36.25
CA HIS A 300 5.91 39.53 36.68
C HIS A 300 4.67 40.33 37.07
N PRO A 301 4.67 41.11 38.17
CA PRO A 301 3.49 41.83 38.66
C PRO A 301 2.84 42.86 37.73
N THR A 302 3.45 43.20 36.60
CA THR A 302 2.99 44.28 35.68
C THR A 302 3.50 44.17 34.24
N LEU A 303 4.50 43.33 33.97
CA LEU A 303 5.19 43.22 32.67
C LEU A 303 5.11 41.80 32.11
N ALA A 304 4.32 40.93 32.74
CA ALA A 304 4.16 39.55 32.33
C ALA A 304 3.74 39.39 30.85
N PRO A 305 2.86 40.24 30.27
CA PRO A 305 2.57 40.22 28.84
C PRO A 305 3.81 40.24 27.93
N LEU A 306 4.79 41.10 28.25
CA LEU A 306 6.00 41.23 27.45
C LEU A 306 6.86 39.96 27.55
N ALA A 307 6.95 39.36 28.73
CA ALA A 307 7.67 38.10 28.93
C ALA A 307 6.98 36.93 28.21
N VAL A 308 5.65 36.86 28.18
CA VAL A 308 4.91 35.87 27.38
C VAL A 308 5.26 36.03 25.90
N THR A 309 5.32 37.26 25.40
CA THR A 309 5.74 37.51 24.02
C THR A 309 7.17 37.09 23.76
N ASP A 310 8.10 37.47 24.64
CA ASP A 310 9.52 37.13 24.49
C ASP A 310 9.71 35.60 24.46
N ASP A 311 8.95 34.86 25.27
CA ASP A 311 8.95 33.38 25.25
C ASP A 311 8.49 32.84 23.89
N MET A 312 7.36 33.31 23.36
CA MET A 312 6.83 32.86 22.07
C MET A 312 7.80 33.19 20.92
N GLN A 313 8.39 34.38 20.91
CA GLN A 313 9.38 34.76 19.91
C GLN A 313 10.67 33.96 20.03
N THR A 314 11.08 33.59 21.25
CA THR A 314 12.24 32.70 21.47
C THR A 314 11.97 31.29 20.93
N LEU A 315 10.72 30.81 20.96
CA LEU A 315 10.29 29.57 20.31
C LEU A 315 10.19 29.67 18.77
N GLY A 316 10.45 30.85 18.18
CA GLY A 316 10.32 31.08 16.74
C GLY A 316 8.89 31.41 16.28
N LEU A 317 7.95 31.64 17.21
CA LEU A 317 6.56 32.03 16.93
C LEU A 317 6.48 33.56 16.80
N GLU A 318 7.15 34.10 15.78
CA GLU A 318 7.40 35.53 15.61
C GLU A 318 6.13 36.40 15.55
N ASN A 319 5.00 35.83 15.15
CA ASN A 319 3.74 36.55 14.98
C ASN A 319 2.85 36.50 16.22
N THR A 320 3.24 35.73 17.25
CA THR A 320 2.46 35.55 18.48
C THR A 320 2.93 36.49 19.58
N PHE A 321 2.04 37.33 20.07
CA PHE A 321 2.35 38.26 21.15
C PHE A 321 1.16 38.62 22.05
N LEU A 322 1.50 39.11 23.24
CA LEU A 322 0.64 39.76 24.22
C LEU A 322 1.29 41.07 24.66
N ALA A 323 0.57 42.18 24.54
CA ALA A 323 1.09 43.54 24.72
C ALA A 323 0.46 44.27 25.92
N GLY A 324 -0.41 43.62 26.68
CA GLY A 324 -1.01 44.14 27.89
C GLY A 324 -1.90 43.10 28.58
N GLU A 325 -2.33 43.39 29.80
CA GLU A 325 -3.27 42.59 30.58
C GLU A 325 -4.71 42.68 30.04
N PHE A 326 -5.56 41.74 30.43
CA PHE A 326 -6.98 41.71 30.02
C PHE A 326 -7.85 42.72 30.77
N ALA A 327 -7.45 43.11 31.98
CA ALA A 327 -8.20 44.03 32.81
C ALA A 327 -8.56 45.32 32.08
N TYR A 328 -9.80 45.78 32.27
CA TYR A 328 -10.30 46.96 31.58
C TYR A 328 -9.48 48.20 31.97
N GLY A 329 -8.94 48.89 30.96
CA GLY A 329 -8.10 50.07 31.16
C GLY A 329 -6.62 49.78 31.31
N SER A 330 -6.19 48.51 31.22
CA SER A 330 -4.77 48.16 31.23
C SER A 330 -4.01 48.84 30.09
N PRO A 331 -2.81 49.39 30.36
CA PRO A 331 -2.05 50.11 29.35
C PRO A 331 -1.53 49.15 28.28
N LEU A 332 -1.44 49.65 27.04
CA LEU A 332 -0.67 48.99 25.99
C LEU A 332 0.82 49.16 26.32
N LEU A 333 1.47 48.08 26.74
CA LEU A 333 2.86 48.09 27.21
C LEU A 333 3.86 48.26 26.06
N LYS A 334 3.56 47.67 24.89
CA LYS A 334 4.42 47.73 23.70
C LYS A 334 3.59 47.58 22.42
N LYS A 335 4.00 48.25 21.35
CA LYS A 335 3.50 47.95 20.00
C LYS A 335 4.43 46.95 19.33
N TYR A 336 3.86 45.88 18.79
CA TYR A 336 4.61 44.83 18.09
C TYR A 336 4.36 44.92 16.59
N ASP A 337 5.46 44.92 15.85
CA ASP A 337 5.51 44.80 14.41
C ASP A 337 5.99 43.38 14.08
N THR A 338 5.16 42.59 13.41
CA THR A 338 5.45 41.19 13.02
C THR A 338 5.30 41.03 11.51
N PRO A 339 5.96 40.03 10.89
CA PRO A 339 5.79 39.78 9.46
C PRO A 339 4.33 39.66 9.02
N ALA A 340 3.47 39.02 9.83
CA ALA A 340 2.06 38.84 9.52
C ALA A 340 1.24 40.13 9.67
N ASN A 341 1.47 40.94 10.70
CA ASN A 341 0.65 42.15 10.95
C ASN A 341 1.09 43.38 10.13
N GLN A 342 2.25 43.29 9.46
CA GLN A 342 2.73 44.28 8.51
C GLN A 342 2.26 44.04 7.06
N ARG A 343 1.49 42.98 6.82
CA ARG A 343 0.91 42.70 5.51
C ARG A 343 -0.03 43.82 5.07
N THR A 344 0.05 44.17 3.78
CA THR A 344 -0.80 45.21 3.16
C THR A 344 -1.84 44.64 2.21
N ASP A 345 -1.75 43.36 1.86
CA ASP A 345 -2.64 42.66 0.93
C ASP A 345 -3.88 42.07 1.61
N VAL A 346 -3.80 41.83 2.93
CA VAL A 346 -4.89 41.32 3.78
C VAL A 346 -4.84 42.04 5.13
N SER A 347 -6.01 42.29 5.72
CA SER A 347 -6.12 42.76 7.10
C SER A 347 -7.37 42.20 7.74
N THR A 348 -7.25 41.77 9.00
CA THR A 348 -8.38 41.36 9.85
C THR A 348 -8.73 42.41 10.89
N ASP A 349 -8.16 43.62 10.80
CA ASP A 349 -8.17 44.64 11.86
C ASP A 349 -7.81 44.04 13.25
N PRO A 350 -6.65 43.35 13.37
CA PRO A 350 -6.34 42.61 14.59
C PRO A 350 -6.04 43.55 15.77
N ASP A 351 -6.41 43.10 16.98
CA ASP A 351 -6.25 43.86 18.23
C ASP A 351 -4.77 44.14 18.49
N LEU A 352 -4.45 45.38 18.87
CA LEU A 352 -3.08 45.79 19.19
C LEU A 352 -2.54 45.11 20.47
N TYR A 353 -3.40 44.57 21.32
CA TYR A 353 -3.02 43.92 22.57
C TYR A 353 -2.60 42.47 22.41
N ASN A 354 -3.13 41.73 21.43
CA ASN A 354 -2.85 40.31 21.30
C ASN A 354 -3.09 39.83 19.87
N GLN A 355 -2.09 39.15 19.29
CA GLN A 355 -2.19 38.61 17.94
C GLN A 355 -1.42 37.30 17.83
N SER A 356 -1.77 36.49 16.84
CA SER A 356 -1.06 35.29 16.40
C SER A 356 -1.48 34.95 14.97
N THR A 357 -0.93 33.88 14.42
CA THR A 357 -1.31 33.32 13.13
C THR A 357 -1.76 31.87 13.29
N SER A 358 -2.41 31.31 12.26
CA SER A 358 -2.81 29.91 12.29
C SER A 358 -1.60 28.97 12.42
N SER A 359 -0.50 29.28 11.72
CA SER A 359 0.73 28.49 11.81
C SER A 359 1.36 28.54 13.20
N ASP A 360 1.50 29.73 13.79
CA ASP A 360 2.19 29.88 15.08
C ASP A 360 1.45 29.13 16.19
N MET A 361 0.12 29.30 16.26
CA MET A 361 -0.69 28.60 17.25
C MET A 361 -0.68 27.08 17.02
N GLY A 362 -0.73 26.64 15.76
CA GLY A 362 -0.64 25.23 15.41
C GLY A 362 0.70 24.59 15.77
N MET A 363 1.81 25.32 15.56
CA MET A 363 3.15 24.90 15.97
C MET A 363 3.26 24.82 17.50
N LEU A 364 2.73 25.81 18.24
CA LEU A 364 2.72 25.78 19.71
C LEU A 364 1.96 24.56 20.26
N LEU A 365 0.79 24.26 19.70
CA LEU A 365 0.01 23.07 20.09
C LEU A 365 0.75 21.77 19.76
N SER A 366 1.45 21.71 18.63
CA SER A 366 2.31 20.58 18.27
C SER A 366 3.46 20.40 19.26
N ASP A 367 4.09 21.50 19.70
CA ASP A 367 5.17 21.45 20.68
C ASP A 367 4.69 20.99 22.06
N ILE A 368 3.53 21.47 22.53
CA ILE A 368 2.89 20.96 23.76
C ILE A 368 2.68 19.43 23.65
N TYR A 369 2.17 18.96 22.51
CA TYR A 369 1.94 17.53 22.30
C TYR A 369 3.25 16.72 22.27
N GLN A 370 4.25 17.17 21.53
CA GLN A 370 5.54 16.46 21.42
C GLN A 370 6.30 16.43 22.75
N CYS A 371 6.22 17.52 23.53
CA CYS A 371 6.74 17.57 24.88
C CYS A 371 6.08 16.50 25.77
N ALA A 372 4.75 16.42 25.76
CA ALA A 372 3.99 15.46 26.56
C ALA A 372 4.25 14.00 26.16
N GLN A 373 4.37 13.69 24.87
CA GLN A 373 4.55 12.31 24.40
C GLN A 373 5.99 11.81 24.54
N ASN A 374 6.98 12.65 24.19
CA ASN A 374 8.34 12.19 23.90
C ASN A 374 9.43 13.01 24.60
N GLU A 375 9.09 13.94 25.51
CA GLU A 375 10.02 14.96 26.04
C GLU A 375 10.73 15.74 24.93
N GLY A 376 10.08 15.87 23.77
CA GLY A 376 10.64 16.41 22.54
C GLY A 376 10.08 17.80 22.17
N GLY A 377 10.19 18.15 20.89
CA GLY A 377 9.73 19.44 20.36
C GLY A 377 10.64 20.62 20.68
N THR A 378 10.20 21.81 20.31
CA THR A 378 10.96 23.06 20.46
C THR A 378 11.19 23.41 21.93
N PHE A 379 10.26 23.05 22.84
CA PHE A 379 10.40 23.31 24.27
C PHE A 379 11.67 22.70 24.85
N ARG A 380 11.98 21.44 24.51
CA ARG A 380 13.20 20.76 24.98
C ARG A 380 14.48 21.44 24.47
N ALA A 381 14.45 21.98 23.26
CA ALA A 381 15.59 22.62 22.63
C ALA A 381 15.84 24.03 23.15
N VAL A 382 14.78 24.80 23.38
CA VAL A 382 14.84 26.23 23.69
C VAL A 382 14.75 26.53 25.19
N PHE A 383 14.00 25.72 25.94
CA PHE A 383 13.78 25.86 27.39
C PHE A 383 14.21 24.58 28.14
N PRO A 384 15.51 24.22 28.08
CA PRO A 384 15.97 22.94 28.61
C PRO A 384 15.77 22.86 30.12
N HIS A 385 14.98 21.88 30.57
CA HIS A 385 14.64 21.63 31.98
C HIS A 385 13.77 22.69 32.66
N GLU A 386 13.20 23.63 31.90
CA GLU A 386 12.27 24.65 32.43
C GLU A 386 10.80 24.23 32.25
N ILE A 387 10.52 23.27 31.36
CA ILE A 387 9.20 22.65 31.20
C ILE A 387 9.38 21.13 31.22
N THR A 388 8.63 20.45 32.06
CA THR A 388 8.66 18.99 32.25
C THR A 388 7.59 18.27 31.42
N GLN A 389 7.76 16.95 31.23
CA GLN A 389 6.77 16.13 30.55
C GLN A 389 5.42 16.13 31.27
N ASP A 390 5.43 16.10 32.60
CA ASP A 390 4.23 16.09 33.42
C ASP A 390 3.45 17.42 33.31
N GLU A 391 4.15 18.55 33.25
CA GLU A 391 3.54 19.86 32.99
C GLU A 391 2.93 19.92 31.58
N CYS A 392 3.60 19.37 30.56
CA CYS A 392 3.03 19.28 29.22
C CYS A 392 1.79 18.35 29.17
N ASN A 393 1.80 17.23 29.91
CA ASN A 393 0.60 16.40 30.07
C ASN A 393 -0.54 17.16 30.75
N LEU A 394 -0.23 17.98 31.76
CA LEU A 394 -1.22 18.83 32.43
C LEU A 394 -1.78 19.92 31.51
N MET A 395 -0.95 20.53 30.67
CA MET A 395 -1.40 21.45 29.61
C MET A 395 -2.41 20.77 28.67
N ILE A 396 -2.13 19.54 28.22
CA ILE A 396 -3.06 18.77 27.37
C ILE A 396 -4.37 18.49 28.11
N ASN A 397 -4.30 18.13 29.39
CA ASN A 397 -5.49 17.87 30.20
C ASN A 397 -6.38 19.12 30.37
N TYR A 398 -5.80 20.31 30.41
CA TYR A 398 -6.59 21.56 30.44
C TYR A 398 -7.22 21.90 29.08
N LEU A 399 -6.60 21.48 27.97
CA LEU A 399 -7.06 21.75 26.60
C LEU A 399 -8.03 20.69 26.04
N SER A 400 -8.24 19.58 26.76
CA SER A 400 -9.10 18.45 26.37
C SER A 400 -10.49 18.58 26.98
#